data_AF-A0A1Z8PY94-F1
#
_entry.id   AF-A0A1Z8PY94-F1
#
_cell.length_a   1.000
_cell.length_b   1.000
_cell.length_c   1.000
_cell.angle_alpha   90.00
_cell.angle_beta   90.00
_cell.angle_gamma   90.00
#
_symmetry.space_group_name_H-M   'P 1'
#
loop_
_entity.id
_entity.type
_entity.pdbx_description
1 polymer ?
#
loop_
_entity_poly.entity_id
_entity_poly.type
_entity_poly.pdbx_seq_one_letter_code
_entity_poly.pdbx_strand_id
1 'polypeptide(L)'
;MTITVSTAVTALLFATFSAFAIRRGMTYLHLYQQEEYDSPRFFKWMLKKAVFDKRLSAALILLSAFNILADSNIPDLAMSFAAFLCFAVAVYFEKDPRKDSKKKLAMTQRAQRIFMPAVALCIFSGLWCFLVPNMVWPWLICVHFIPYSILLVNSMLAPYEAYVQKQFWQEAHDKLQLLRPQVIAVTGSFGKTSVKHILGHILKMHAKTLITPGSVNTPMGITRIIREHLDETHRYFVVEMGAYGPGSIERLCALAPPDVGIITAIGHAHYERFKSLDTVAQTKYELAVSTLRKETGKMIVHERTLRYDASKSLYKSYAPQFIVCGDSADENASVELDAAIKEIKQLPSGLSITFSWKDETHKILAPIYGKHHGHNLVQCYVTALEIGLEPQDIDAALTTLPQIAHRLEVKKQSNGTLVIDDAYNSNPAGFTSALDLLGILGDERGGKKILITPGMVELGKAHMEAHSKIGALAAKVCDIAIIVKSERIPSFVEAFNQNGPDKILITADSFSEAQSWVSQNAGENDVILVENDLPDLYERVPKL
;
A
#
# COMPACT_ATOMS: atom_id res chain seq x y z
N MET A 1 24.02 -52.26 -17.95
CA MET A 1 22.87 -51.60 -18.60
C MET A 1 21.89 -51.03 -17.57
N THR A 2 21.59 -51.74 -16.48
CA THR A 2 20.73 -51.27 -15.37
C THR A 2 21.29 -50.08 -14.58
N ILE A 3 22.61 -50.05 -14.30
CA ILE A 3 23.26 -48.91 -13.61
C ILE A 3 23.15 -47.62 -14.45
N THR A 4 23.39 -47.71 -15.77
CA THR A 4 23.32 -46.57 -16.68
C THR A 4 21.91 -46.00 -16.85
N VAL A 5 20.89 -46.86 -16.83
CA VAL A 5 19.48 -46.44 -16.93
C VAL A 5 18.99 -45.81 -15.63
N SER A 6 19.36 -46.34 -14.46
CA SER A 6 19.05 -45.75 -13.15
C SER A 6 19.64 -44.36 -13.01
N THR A 7 20.92 -44.17 -13.34
CA THR A 7 21.57 -42.85 -13.32
C THR A 7 20.90 -41.84 -14.26
N ALA A 8 20.43 -42.29 -15.43
CA ALA A 8 19.74 -41.42 -16.39
C ALA A 8 18.39 -40.93 -15.85
N VAL A 9 17.61 -41.80 -15.19
CA VAL A 9 16.33 -41.42 -14.58
C VAL A 9 16.54 -40.50 -13.37
N THR A 10 17.55 -40.74 -12.53
CA THR A 10 17.90 -39.82 -11.44
C THR A 10 18.35 -38.46 -11.97
N ALA A 11 19.09 -38.42 -13.09
CA ALA A 11 19.45 -37.16 -13.74
C ALA A 11 18.24 -36.40 -14.29
N LEU A 12 17.26 -37.10 -14.89
CA LEU A 12 16.00 -36.50 -15.32
C LEU A 12 15.19 -35.95 -14.15
N LEU A 13 15.08 -36.72 -13.06
CA LEU A 13 14.43 -36.30 -11.81
C LEU A 13 15.11 -35.05 -11.22
N PHE A 14 16.44 -35.03 -11.20
CA PHE A 14 17.22 -33.87 -10.75
C PHE A 14 16.99 -32.64 -11.65
N ALA A 15 16.94 -32.83 -12.97
CA ALA A 15 16.68 -31.75 -13.91
C ALA A 15 15.27 -31.17 -13.73
N THR A 16 14.24 -32.01 -13.54
CA THR A 16 12.87 -31.53 -13.30
C THR A 16 12.70 -30.91 -11.92
N PHE A 17 13.37 -31.44 -10.88
CA PHE A 17 13.46 -30.78 -9.58
C PHE A 17 14.13 -29.40 -9.69
N SER A 18 15.24 -29.29 -10.44
CA SER A 18 15.94 -28.01 -10.64
C SER A 18 15.04 -26.99 -11.33
N ALA A 19 14.32 -27.41 -12.38
CA ALA A 19 13.32 -26.57 -13.04
C ALA A 19 12.18 -26.16 -12.09
N PHE A 20 11.71 -27.08 -11.24
CA PHE A 20 10.72 -26.79 -10.21
C PHE A 20 11.25 -25.78 -9.18
N ALA A 21 12.45 -25.98 -8.65
CA ALA A 21 13.08 -25.08 -7.68
C ALA A 21 13.24 -23.66 -8.24
N ILE A 22 13.57 -23.52 -9.52
CA ILE A 22 13.62 -22.22 -10.21
C ILE A 22 12.23 -21.58 -10.27
N ARG A 23 11.21 -22.30 -10.77
CA ARG A 23 9.85 -21.73 -10.91
C ARG A 23 9.22 -21.40 -9.56
N ARG A 24 9.22 -22.37 -8.64
CA ARG A 24 8.68 -22.21 -7.29
C ARG A 24 9.47 -21.17 -6.49
N GLY A 25 10.79 -21.13 -6.67
CA GLY A 25 11.65 -20.11 -6.08
C GLY A 25 11.27 -18.69 -6.53
N MET A 26 10.90 -18.50 -7.80
CA MET A 26 10.37 -17.21 -8.27
C MET A 26 9.05 -16.85 -7.60
N THR A 27 8.15 -17.82 -7.40
CA THR A 27 6.89 -17.61 -6.66
C THR A 27 7.15 -17.16 -5.22
N TYR A 28 8.07 -17.83 -4.51
CA TYR A 28 8.43 -17.42 -3.14
C TYR A 28 9.15 -16.08 -3.10
N LEU A 29 10.08 -15.80 -4.03
CA LEU A 29 10.74 -14.51 -4.13
C LEU A 29 9.73 -13.39 -4.41
N HIS A 30 8.73 -13.65 -5.23
CA HIS A 30 7.66 -12.71 -5.53
C HIS A 30 6.86 -12.35 -4.28
N LEU A 31 6.43 -13.36 -3.52
CA LEU A 31 5.74 -13.14 -2.24
C LEU A 31 6.65 -12.42 -1.23
N TYR A 32 7.92 -12.79 -1.17
CA TYR A 32 8.89 -12.18 -0.28
C TYR A 32 9.17 -10.71 -0.63
N GLN A 33 9.18 -10.37 -1.92
CA GLN A 33 9.28 -8.99 -2.41
C GLN A 33 8.04 -8.16 -2.04
N GLN A 34 6.84 -8.77 -2.05
CA GLN A 34 5.61 -8.09 -1.58
C GLN A 34 5.65 -7.81 -0.07
N GLU A 35 6.33 -8.66 0.69
CA GLU A 35 6.61 -8.48 2.12
C GLU A 35 7.88 -7.65 2.40
N GLU A 36 8.34 -6.86 1.43
CA GLU A 36 9.49 -5.94 1.53
C GLU A 36 10.81 -6.60 1.97
N TYR A 37 10.96 -7.90 1.72
CA TYR A 37 12.09 -8.72 2.17
C TYR A 37 12.24 -8.81 3.70
N ASP A 38 11.16 -8.63 4.46
CA ASP A 38 11.14 -8.80 5.92
C ASP A 38 11.13 -10.30 6.28
N SER A 39 12.28 -10.84 6.69
CA SER A 39 12.44 -12.27 7.00
C SER A 39 11.50 -12.76 8.12
N PRO A 40 11.39 -12.08 9.28
CA PRO A 40 10.44 -12.50 10.33
C PRO A 40 8.98 -12.52 9.89
N ARG A 41 8.52 -11.50 9.15
CA ARG A 41 7.14 -11.38 8.68
C ARG A 41 6.83 -12.46 7.66
N PHE A 42 7.73 -12.66 6.69
CA PHE A 42 7.58 -13.72 5.69
C PHE A 42 7.56 -15.10 6.33
N PHE A 43 8.42 -15.36 7.32
CA PHE A 43 8.44 -16.64 8.05
C PHE A 43 7.14 -16.89 8.81
N LYS A 44 6.63 -15.91 9.57
CA LYS A 44 5.33 -16.02 10.28
C LYS A 44 4.17 -16.23 9.31
N TRP A 45 4.17 -15.48 8.21
CA TRP A 45 3.18 -15.62 7.16
C TRP A 45 3.22 -17.01 6.53
N MET A 46 4.42 -17.52 6.26
CA MET A 46 4.62 -18.84 5.67
C MET A 46 4.04 -19.95 6.55
N LEU A 47 4.28 -19.89 7.86
CA LEU A 47 3.71 -20.85 8.81
C LEU A 47 2.18 -20.72 8.90
N LYS A 48 1.66 -19.50 9.02
CA LYS A 48 0.22 -19.25 9.15
C LYS A 48 -0.59 -19.72 7.92
N LYS A 49 -0.01 -19.60 6.73
CA LYS A 49 -0.67 -19.94 5.47
C LYS A 49 -0.31 -21.34 4.93
N ALA A 50 0.62 -22.05 5.57
CA ALA A 50 1.09 -23.38 5.15
C ALA A 50 1.38 -23.42 3.64
N VAL A 51 2.23 -22.50 3.18
CA VAL A 51 2.50 -22.18 1.76
C VAL A 51 3.37 -23.22 1.04
N PHE A 52 3.62 -24.35 1.70
CA PHE A 52 4.30 -25.48 1.11
C PHE A 52 3.43 -26.09 0.01
N ASP A 53 4.06 -26.67 -1.01
CA ASP A 53 3.34 -27.33 -2.09
C ASP A 53 2.65 -28.60 -1.58
N LYS A 54 1.38 -28.49 -1.19
CA LYS A 54 0.61 -29.59 -0.60
C LYS A 54 0.41 -30.74 -1.58
N ARG A 55 0.21 -30.44 -2.87
CA ARG A 55 -0.05 -31.46 -3.91
C ARG A 55 1.20 -32.29 -4.17
N LEU A 56 2.31 -31.63 -4.47
CA LEU A 56 3.58 -32.32 -4.72
C LEU A 56 4.07 -33.03 -3.46
N SER A 57 3.93 -32.41 -2.28
CA SER A 57 4.29 -33.05 -1.02
C SER A 57 3.46 -34.30 -0.76
N ALA A 58 2.13 -34.24 -0.94
CA ALA A 58 1.25 -35.40 -0.77
C ALA A 58 1.62 -36.51 -1.76
N ALA A 59 1.88 -36.18 -3.03
CA ALA A 59 2.31 -37.14 -4.03
C ALA A 59 3.64 -37.82 -3.65
N LEU A 60 4.64 -37.05 -3.23
CA LEU A 60 5.94 -37.58 -2.80
C LEU A 60 5.85 -38.40 -1.50
N ILE A 61 4.99 -38.01 -0.55
CA ILE A 61 4.72 -38.79 0.67
C ILE A 61 4.06 -40.11 0.33
N LEU A 62 3.04 -40.12 -0.54
CA LEU A 62 2.38 -41.34 -0.99
C LEU A 62 3.35 -42.27 -1.73
N LEU A 63 4.17 -41.72 -2.62
CA LEU A 63 5.22 -42.47 -3.31
C LEU A 63 6.25 -43.05 -2.34
N SER A 64 6.65 -42.27 -1.33
CA SER A 64 7.60 -42.73 -0.30
C SER A 64 7.00 -43.81 0.60
N ALA A 65 5.74 -43.65 1.03
CA ALA A 65 5.03 -44.63 1.84
C ALA A 65 4.80 -45.93 1.06
N PHE A 66 4.46 -45.83 -0.22
CA PHE A 66 4.32 -46.97 -1.10
C PHE A 66 5.65 -47.70 -1.32
N ASN A 67 6.76 -46.97 -1.50
CA ASN A 67 8.10 -47.55 -1.58
C ASN A 67 8.48 -48.33 -0.30
N ILE A 68 8.08 -47.85 0.87
CA ILE A 68 8.31 -48.52 2.17
C ILE A 68 7.40 -49.75 2.36
N LEU A 69 6.12 -49.66 1.97
CA LEU A 69 5.11 -50.70 2.21
C LEU A 69 5.13 -51.84 1.17
N ALA A 70 5.60 -51.58 -0.06
CA ALA A 70 5.57 -52.54 -1.17
C ALA A 70 6.68 -53.63 -1.11
N ASP A 71 7.42 -53.71 0.01
CA ASP A 71 8.41 -54.74 0.34
C ASP A 71 9.31 -55.13 -0.85
N SER A 72 9.98 -54.13 -1.44
CA SER A 72 11.02 -54.23 -2.50
C SER A 72 10.64 -54.87 -3.85
N ASN A 73 9.36 -55.22 -4.11
CA ASN A 73 8.95 -55.87 -5.37
C ASN A 73 8.84 -54.93 -6.58
N ILE A 74 8.96 -53.62 -6.38
CA ILE A 74 8.86 -52.63 -7.46
C ILE A 74 10.27 -52.15 -7.81
N PRO A 75 10.66 -52.12 -9.10
CA PRO A 75 11.95 -51.58 -9.50
C PRO A 75 12.09 -50.13 -9.03
N ASP A 76 13.14 -49.85 -8.27
CA ASP A 76 13.59 -48.52 -7.85
C ASP A 76 13.55 -47.45 -8.97
N LEU A 77 13.81 -47.89 -10.20
CA LEU A 77 13.71 -47.09 -11.42
C LEU A 77 12.30 -46.53 -11.64
N ALA A 78 11.27 -47.33 -11.40
CA ALA A 78 9.86 -46.94 -11.56
C ALA A 78 9.45 -45.89 -10.53
N MET A 79 9.96 -45.98 -9.30
CA MET A 79 9.71 -44.98 -8.25
C MET A 79 10.36 -43.63 -8.58
N SER A 80 11.62 -43.67 -9.05
CA SER A 80 12.33 -42.46 -9.50
C SER A 80 11.66 -41.81 -10.72
N PHE A 81 11.14 -42.63 -11.65
CA PHE A 81 10.39 -42.14 -12.81
C PHE A 81 9.03 -41.55 -12.42
N ALA A 82 8.31 -42.16 -11.48
CA ALA A 82 7.07 -41.61 -10.96
C ALA A 82 7.28 -40.26 -10.26
N ALA A 83 8.34 -40.14 -9.44
CA ALA A 83 8.73 -38.86 -8.86
C ALA A 83 9.05 -37.81 -9.93
N PHE A 84 9.74 -38.21 -11.01
CA PHE A 84 10.04 -37.33 -12.15
C PHE A 84 8.76 -36.79 -12.79
N LEU A 85 7.75 -37.64 -13.01
CA LEU A 85 6.46 -37.23 -13.55
C LEU A 85 5.74 -36.25 -12.61
N CYS A 86 5.76 -36.50 -11.30
CA CYS A 86 5.20 -35.57 -10.32
C CYS A 86 5.86 -34.17 -10.41
N PHE A 87 7.19 -34.10 -10.51
CA PHE A 87 7.89 -32.83 -10.69
C PHE A 87 7.58 -32.19 -12.04
N ALA A 88 7.53 -32.95 -13.14
CA ALA A 88 7.22 -32.42 -14.47
C ALA A 88 5.81 -31.78 -14.51
N VAL A 89 4.82 -32.44 -13.90
CA VAL A 89 3.46 -31.92 -13.75
C VAL A 89 3.46 -30.67 -12.89
N ALA A 90 4.16 -30.68 -11.75
CA ALA A 90 4.24 -29.51 -10.87
C ALA A 90 4.86 -28.30 -11.57
N VAL A 91 5.93 -28.51 -12.35
CA VAL A 91 6.55 -27.46 -13.18
C VAL A 91 5.55 -26.89 -14.19
N TYR A 92 4.81 -27.74 -14.89
CA TYR A 92 3.87 -27.33 -15.93
C TYR A 92 2.78 -26.40 -15.41
N PHE A 93 2.23 -26.69 -14.22
CA PHE A 93 1.17 -25.88 -13.61
C PHE A 93 1.68 -24.66 -12.81
N GLU A 94 2.99 -24.53 -12.59
CA GLU A 94 3.55 -23.39 -11.89
C GLU A 94 3.53 -22.14 -12.78
N LYS A 95 2.72 -21.15 -12.39
CA LYS A 95 2.58 -19.87 -13.09
C LYS A 95 3.83 -19.02 -12.97
N ASP A 96 4.07 -18.14 -13.95
CA ASP A 96 5.22 -17.23 -13.90
C ASP A 96 4.80 -15.90 -13.25
N PRO A 97 5.26 -15.59 -12.02
CA PRO A 97 4.86 -14.35 -11.32
C PRO A 97 5.37 -13.07 -12.00
N ARG A 98 6.24 -13.17 -13.02
CA ARG A 98 6.66 -12.03 -13.83
C ARG A 98 5.61 -11.64 -14.87
N LYS A 99 4.70 -12.55 -15.22
CA LYS A 99 3.68 -12.35 -16.26
C LYS A 99 2.25 -12.37 -15.70
N ASP A 100 1.97 -13.30 -14.77
CA ASP A 100 0.61 -13.69 -14.39
C ASP A 100 0.11 -13.05 -13.08
N SER A 101 0.79 -12.02 -12.56
CA SER A 101 0.47 -11.33 -11.30
C SER A 101 0.07 -9.87 -11.53
N LYS A 102 -0.90 -9.36 -10.74
CA LYS A 102 -1.36 -7.95 -10.77
C LYS A 102 -0.19 -7.01 -10.46
N LYS A 103 0.54 -7.31 -9.37
CA LYS A 103 1.89 -6.78 -9.15
C LYS A 103 2.90 -7.79 -9.66
N LYS A 104 3.65 -7.47 -10.71
CA LYS A 104 4.64 -8.41 -11.29
C LYS A 104 5.90 -8.50 -10.43
N LEU A 105 6.54 -9.67 -10.41
CA LEU A 105 7.88 -9.83 -9.85
C LEU A 105 8.90 -8.98 -10.63
N ALA A 106 9.54 -8.04 -9.94
CA ALA A 106 10.62 -7.25 -10.51
C ALA A 106 11.98 -7.85 -10.11
N MET A 107 12.74 -8.34 -11.09
CA MET A 107 14.09 -8.89 -10.87
C MET A 107 15.12 -7.76 -10.72
N THR A 108 15.08 -7.07 -9.59
CA THR A 108 16.06 -6.06 -9.19
C THR A 108 17.43 -6.70 -8.89
N GLN A 109 18.50 -5.90 -8.81
CA GLN A 109 19.82 -6.40 -8.42
C GLN A 109 19.78 -7.13 -7.05
N ARG A 110 19.05 -6.59 -6.06
CA ARG A 110 18.85 -7.27 -4.76
C ARG A 110 18.10 -8.59 -4.93
N ALA A 111 17.02 -8.60 -5.72
CA ALA A 111 16.25 -9.82 -5.97
C ALA A 111 17.13 -10.90 -6.65
N GLN A 112 17.97 -10.51 -7.60
CA GLN A 112 18.94 -11.41 -8.26
C GLN A 112 20.00 -11.92 -7.27
N ARG A 113 20.58 -11.04 -6.43
CA ARG A 113 21.55 -11.41 -5.39
C ARG A 113 20.98 -12.41 -4.39
N ILE A 114 19.69 -12.36 -4.09
CA ILE A 114 19.01 -13.34 -3.22
C ILE A 114 18.68 -14.62 -4.01
N PHE A 115 18.08 -14.47 -5.18
CA PHE A 115 17.53 -15.58 -5.95
C PHE A 115 18.58 -16.52 -6.50
N MET A 116 19.64 -16.01 -7.12
CA MET A 116 20.65 -16.86 -7.77
C MET A 116 21.35 -17.79 -6.76
N PRO A 117 21.84 -17.32 -5.60
CA PRO A 117 22.42 -18.21 -4.59
C PRO A 117 21.37 -19.12 -3.94
N ALA A 118 20.13 -18.66 -3.75
CA ALA A 118 19.08 -19.51 -3.16
C ALA A 118 18.73 -20.70 -4.07
N VAL A 119 18.60 -20.46 -5.38
CA VAL A 119 18.43 -21.52 -6.39
C VAL A 119 19.66 -22.43 -6.42
N ALA A 120 20.87 -21.87 -6.39
CA ALA A 120 22.09 -22.67 -6.37
C ALA A 120 22.15 -23.60 -5.15
N LEU A 121 21.75 -23.11 -3.96
CA LEU A 121 21.63 -23.94 -2.75
C LEU A 121 20.57 -25.04 -2.88
N CYS A 122 19.42 -24.74 -3.51
CA CYS A 122 18.40 -25.76 -3.78
C CYS A 122 18.88 -26.83 -4.77
N ILE A 123 19.55 -26.42 -5.86
CA ILE A 123 20.14 -27.35 -6.83
C ILE A 123 21.22 -28.19 -6.14
N PHE A 124 22.06 -27.57 -5.31
CA PHE A 124 23.07 -28.28 -4.53
C PHE A 124 22.45 -29.27 -3.53
N SER A 125 21.34 -28.93 -2.87
CA SER A 125 20.64 -29.88 -1.98
C SER A 125 20.09 -31.08 -2.77
N GLY A 126 19.66 -30.88 -4.01
CA GLY A 126 19.27 -31.97 -4.91
C GLY A 126 20.42 -32.90 -5.31
N LEU A 127 21.68 -32.42 -5.27
CA LEU A 127 22.84 -33.28 -5.55
C LEU A 127 23.02 -34.36 -4.48
N TRP A 128 22.62 -34.09 -3.24
CA TRP A 128 22.61 -35.10 -2.17
C TRP A 128 21.76 -36.31 -2.52
N CYS A 129 20.70 -36.14 -3.30
CA CYS A 129 19.84 -37.23 -3.74
C CYS A 129 20.52 -38.21 -4.70
N PHE A 130 21.67 -37.85 -5.31
CA PHE A 130 22.49 -38.81 -6.08
C PHE A 130 23.31 -39.75 -5.19
N LEU A 131 23.53 -39.39 -3.91
CA LEU A 131 24.24 -40.23 -2.93
C LEU A 131 23.33 -41.30 -2.32
N VAL A 132 22.01 -41.08 -2.38
CA VAL A 132 20.95 -42.02 -1.96
C VAL A 132 20.01 -42.29 -3.14
N PRO A 133 20.54 -42.88 -4.23
CA PRO A 133 19.72 -43.17 -5.40
C PRO A 133 18.55 -44.07 -4.99
N ASN A 134 17.40 -43.88 -5.65
CA ASN A 134 16.17 -44.67 -5.47
C ASN A 134 15.29 -44.31 -4.26
N MET A 135 15.73 -43.42 -3.37
CA MET A 135 14.87 -42.90 -2.30
C MET A 135 14.09 -41.66 -2.76
N VAL A 136 12.76 -41.68 -2.58
CA VAL A 136 11.88 -40.54 -2.94
C VAL A 136 11.81 -39.50 -1.82
N TRP A 137 11.87 -39.92 -0.56
CA TRP A 137 11.70 -39.02 0.60
C TRP A 137 12.74 -37.87 0.71
N PRO A 138 14.01 -37.98 0.27
CA PRO A 138 14.95 -36.85 0.31
C PRO A 138 14.51 -35.68 -0.58
N TRP A 139 13.78 -35.96 -1.65
CA TRP A 139 13.21 -34.92 -2.53
C TRP A 139 12.13 -34.09 -1.82
N LEU A 140 11.41 -34.69 -0.85
CA LEU A 140 10.45 -33.96 -0.02
C LEU A 140 11.16 -32.87 0.80
N ILE A 141 12.31 -33.19 1.40
CA ILE A 141 13.14 -32.22 2.13
C ILE A 141 13.59 -31.11 1.19
N CYS A 142 14.06 -31.46 -0.01
CA CYS A 142 14.51 -30.48 -1.00
C CYS A 142 13.39 -29.52 -1.43
N VAL A 143 12.16 -30.01 -1.62
CA VAL A 143 10.98 -29.18 -1.95
C VAL A 143 10.65 -28.21 -0.82
N HIS A 144 10.65 -28.69 0.42
CA HIS A 144 10.34 -27.86 1.59
C HIS A 144 11.47 -26.88 1.92
N PHE A 145 12.70 -27.16 1.52
CA PHE A 145 13.86 -26.29 1.72
C PHE A 145 13.83 -25.01 0.86
N ILE A 146 13.14 -25.00 -0.27
CA ILE A 146 13.11 -23.87 -1.22
C ILE A 146 12.82 -22.52 -0.54
N PRO A 147 11.70 -22.32 0.21
CA PRO A 147 11.43 -21.04 0.85
C PRO A 147 12.45 -20.67 1.94
N TYR A 148 13.03 -21.67 2.62
CA TYR A 148 14.07 -21.44 3.64
C TYR A 148 15.40 -21.02 3.02
N SER A 149 15.74 -21.51 1.82
CA SER A 149 16.96 -21.10 1.12
C SER A 149 17.00 -19.60 0.84
N ILE A 150 15.84 -19.00 0.50
CA ILE A 150 15.70 -17.56 0.27
C ILE A 150 15.94 -16.77 1.57
N LEU A 151 15.37 -17.25 2.68
CA LEU A 151 15.55 -16.63 4.01
C LEU A 151 17.01 -16.73 4.48
N LEU A 152 17.64 -17.89 4.27
CA LEU A 152 19.04 -18.14 4.63
C LEU A 152 19.98 -17.21 3.86
N VAL A 153 19.84 -17.14 2.53
CA VAL A 153 20.67 -16.28 1.69
C VAL A 153 20.48 -14.80 2.04
N ASN A 154 19.25 -14.34 2.26
CA ASN A 154 19.02 -12.95 2.69
C ASN A 154 19.70 -12.65 4.03
N SER A 155 19.70 -13.61 4.97
CA SER A 155 20.38 -13.46 6.26
C SER A 155 21.90 -13.39 6.09
N MET A 156 22.49 -14.18 5.20
CA MET A 156 23.92 -14.13 4.89
C MET A 156 24.32 -12.82 4.18
N LEU A 157 23.46 -12.28 3.33
CA LEU A 157 23.68 -11.02 2.61
C LEU A 157 23.40 -9.78 3.45
N ALA A 158 22.75 -9.90 4.61
CA ALA A 158 22.37 -8.79 5.47
C ALA A 158 23.50 -7.77 5.76
N PRO A 159 24.74 -8.16 6.13
CA PRO A 159 25.82 -7.20 6.39
C PRO A 159 26.25 -6.45 5.12
N TYR A 160 26.31 -7.14 3.99
CA TYR A 160 26.65 -6.52 2.70
C TYR A 160 25.56 -5.55 2.25
N GLU A 161 24.29 -5.95 2.35
CA GLU A 161 23.16 -5.07 2.02
C GLU A 161 23.12 -3.84 2.94
N ALA A 162 23.39 -4.00 4.24
CA ALA A 162 23.47 -2.87 5.17
C ALA A 162 24.59 -1.88 4.79
N TYR A 163 25.75 -2.40 4.38
CA TYR A 163 26.86 -1.57 3.89
C TYR A 163 26.47 -0.78 2.63
N VAL A 164 25.90 -1.45 1.62
CA VAL A 164 25.46 -0.81 0.36
C VAL A 164 24.37 0.24 0.63
N GLN A 165 23.38 -0.08 1.47
CA GLN A 165 22.33 0.86 1.85
C GLN A 165 22.89 2.09 2.56
N LYS A 166 23.89 1.92 3.44
CA LYS A 166 24.55 3.04 4.11
C LYS A 166 25.30 3.94 3.13
N GLN A 167 25.99 3.38 2.13
CA GLN A 167 26.64 4.18 1.10
C GLN A 167 25.63 5.03 0.31
N PHE A 168 24.55 4.41 -0.18
CA PHE A 168 23.50 5.15 -0.88
C PHE A 168 22.84 6.20 0.00
N TRP A 169 22.60 5.88 1.28
CA TRP A 169 22.07 6.84 2.24
C TRP A 169 22.99 8.07 2.34
N GLN A 170 24.30 7.85 2.47
CA GLN A 170 25.28 8.94 2.58
C GLN A 170 25.32 9.78 1.30
N GLU A 171 25.37 9.15 0.14
CA GLU A 171 25.35 9.87 -1.15
C GLU A 171 24.10 10.73 -1.31
N ALA A 172 22.92 10.23 -0.89
CA ALA A 172 21.69 11.01 -0.92
C ALA A 172 21.75 12.19 0.05
N HIS A 173 22.22 11.96 1.27
CA HIS A 173 22.35 13.00 2.28
C HIS A 173 23.31 14.11 1.83
N ASP A 174 24.49 13.74 1.36
CA ASP A 174 25.51 14.68 0.87
C ASP A 174 24.98 15.51 -0.31
N LYS A 175 24.23 14.87 -1.22
CA LYS A 175 23.59 15.57 -2.35
C LYS A 175 22.56 16.60 -1.89
N LEU A 176 21.75 16.29 -0.86
CA LEU A 176 20.82 17.27 -0.27
C LEU A 176 21.56 18.43 0.39
N GLN A 177 22.63 18.15 1.13
CA GLN A 177 23.43 19.19 1.80
C GLN A 177 24.17 20.11 0.81
N LEU A 178 24.54 19.56 -0.36
CA LEU A 178 25.17 20.32 -1.45
C LEU A 178 24.17 21.20 -2.18
N LEU A 179 23.05 20.63 -2.62
CA LEU A 179 22.07 21.32 -3.49
C LEU A 179 21.10 22.22 -2.71
N ARG A 180 20.88 21.92 -1.41
CA ARG A 180 20.06 22.70 -0.47
C ARG A 180 18.69 23.16 -1.02
N PRO A 181 17.88 22.27 -1.64
CA PRO A 181 16.49 22.61 -1.88
C PRO A 181 15.78 22.84 -0.55
N GLN A 182 14.74 23.67 -0.52
CA GLN A 182 13.91 23.78 0.67
C GLN A 182 13.11 22.48 0.84
N VAL A 183 13.35 21.78 1.95
CA VAL A 183 12.76 20.46 2.23
C VAL A 183 11.46 20.62 2.99
N ILE A 184 10.37 20.15 2.40
CA ILE A 184 9.03 20.16 3.00
C ILE A 184 8.63 18.71 3.28
N ALA A 185 8.63 18.34 4.55
CA ALA A 185 8.33 16.98 4.98
C ALA A 185 6.88 16.85 5.45
N VAL A 186 6.21 15.78 5.02
CA VAL A 186 4.79 15.53 5.32
C VAL A 186 4.64 14.21 6.05
N THR A 187 3.96 14.22 7.20
CA THR A 187 3.54 13.00 7.88
C THR A 187 2.12 13.10 8.42
N GLY A 188 1.64 11.98 8.96
CA GLY A 188 0.30 11.82 9.51
C GLY A 188 -0.20 10.38 9.44
N SER A 189 -1.30 10.08 10.10
CA SER A 189 -2.01 8.81 9.95
C SER A 189 -2.65 8.73 8.55
N PHE A 190 -3.30 9.80 8.11
CA PHE A 190 -4.02 9.89 6.82
C PHE A 190 -3.61 11.15 6.05
N GLY A 191 -4.03 11.31 4.79
CA GLY A 191 -3.83 12.57 4.03
C GLY A 191 -2.41 12.87 3.52
N LYS A 192 -1.37 12.13 3.96
CA LYS A 192 0.04 12.35 3.56
C LYS A 192 0.26 12.46 2.05
N THR A 193 -0.16 11.43 1.30
CA THR A 193 0.02 11.37 -0.15
C THR A 193 -0.80 12.45 -0.85
N SER A 194 -2.00 12.76 -0.34
CA SER A 194 -2.84 13.85 -0.84
C SER A 194 -2.17 15.21 -0.65
N VAL A 195 -1.65 15.51 0.54
CA VAL A 195 -0.91 16.77 0.81
C VAL A 195 0.33 16.87 -0.06
N LYS A 196 1.13 15.80 -0.19
CA LYS A 196 2.28 15.81 -1.10
C LYS A 196 1.86 16.08 -2.55
N HIS A 197 0.74 15.51 -3.00
CA HIS A 197 0.24 15.71 -4.36
C HIS A 197 -0.23 17.15 -4.59
N ILE A 198 -1.07 17.66 -3.67
CA ILE A 198 -1.62 19.03 -3.72
C ILE A 198 -0.49 20.06 -3.65
N LEU A 199 0.34 19.99 -2.60
CA LEU A 199 1.45 20.92 -2.43
C LEU A 199 2.47 20.77 -3.55
N GLY A 200 2.77 19.54 -3.98
CA GLY A 200 3.65 19.28 -5.10
C GLY A 200 3.16 19.94 -6.40
N HIS A 201 1.85 19.95 -6.66
CA HIS A 201 1.27 20.63 -7.82
C HIS A 201 1.41 22.15 -7.71
N ILE A 202 1.03 22.73 -6.57
CA ILE A 202 1.18 24.18 -6.30
C ILE A 202 2.63 24.61 -6.55
N LEU A 203 3.58 23.90 -5.94
CA LEU A 203 4.99 24.27 -6.02
C LEU A 203 5.59 24.05 -7.41
N LYS A 204 5.20 22.99 -8.14
CA LYS A 204 5.66 22.75 -9.52
C LYS A 204 5.24 23.83 -10.50
N MET A 205 4.09 24.46 -10.30
CA MET A 205 3.63 25.59 -11.11
C MET A 205 4.48 26.85 -10.88
N HIS A 206 5.09 26.99 -9.69
CA HIS A 206 5.90 28.15 -9.31
C HIS A 206 7.41 27.93 -9.56
N ALA A 207 7.95 26.77 -9.22
CA ALA A 207 9.36 26.45 -9.42
C ALA A 207 9.61 24.94 -9.54
N LYS A 208 10.78 24.55 -10.05
CA LYS A 208 11.13 23.13 -10.20
C LYS A 208 11.13 22.46 -8.82
N THR A 209 10.26 21.46 -8.68
CA THR A 209 9.96 20.81 -7.40
C THR A 209 10.05 19.30 -7.56
N LEU A 210 10.88 18.68 -6.72
CA LEU A 210 10.95 17.23 -6.62
C LEU A 210 9.93 16.76 -5.59
N ILE A 211 9.12 15.76 -5.96
CA ILE A 211 8.21 15.09 -5.03
C ILE A 211 8.47 13.59 -5.03
N THR A 212 8.32 12.92 -3.89
CA THR A 212 8.40 11.44 -3.90
C THR A 212 7.22 10.84 -4.68
N PRO A 213 7.44 9.87 -5.58
CA PRO A 213 6.37 9.31 -6.41
C PRO A 213 5.48 8.36 -5.60
N GLY A 214 4.20 8.29 -5.96
CA GLY A 214 3.23 7.36 -5.36
C GLY A 214 3.20 7.47 -3.83
N SER A 215 3.30 6.35 -3.12
CA SER A 215 3.40 6.29 -1.65
C SER A 215 4.82 6.01 -1.14
N VAL A 216 5.86 6.36 -1.92
CA VAL A 216 7.26 6.17 -1.50
C VAL A 216 7.57 7.04 -0.27
N ASN A 217 7.74 6.38 0.87
CA ASN A 217 7.90 7.02 2.17
C ASN A 217 8.86 6.25 3.12
N THR A 218 9.61 5.28 2.59
CA THR A 218 10.62 4.50 3.30
C THR A 218 12.02 5.11 3.13
N PRO A 219 12.98 4.85 4.04
CA PRO A 219 14.32 5.45 3.96
C PRO A 219 15.02 5.18 2.64
N MET A 220 15.03 3.92 2.17
CA MET A 220 15.68 3.55 0.91
C MET A 220 14.91 4.01 -0.32
N GLY A 221 13.58 4.10 -0.23
CA GLY A 221 12.77 4.70 -1.28
C GLY A 221 13.12 6.17 -1.49
N ILE A 222 13.17 6.96 -0.40
CA ILE A 222 13.53 8.38 -0.44
C ILE A 222 14.99 8.57 -0.88
N THR A 223 15.91 7.77 -0.34
CA THR A 223 17.34 7.77 -0.73
C THR A 223 17.50 7.64 -2.23
N ARG A 224 16.77 6.69 -2.84
CA ARG A 224 16.80 6.46 -4.29
C ARG A 224 16.32 7.68 -5.07
N ILE A 225 15.19 8.28 -4.68
CA ILE A 225 14.64 9.46 -5.35
C ILE A 225 15.60 10.64 -5.32
N ILE A 226 16.24 10.89 -4.19
CA ILE A 226 17.24 11.96 -4.07
C ILE A 226 18.41 11.70 -5.02
N ARG A 227 18.97 10.49 -5.00
CA ARG A 227 20.13 10.14 -5.85
C ARG A 227 19.81 10.24 -7.34
N GLU A 228 18.69 9.67 -7.76
CA GLU A 228 18.32 9.53 -9.18
C GLU A 228 17.72 10.81 -9.77
N HIS A 229 17.03 11.65 -8.98
CA HIS A 229 16.19 12.73 -9.53
C HIS A 229 16.46 14.12 -8.97
N LEU A 230 17.08 14.27 -7.80
CA LEU A 230 17.43 15.60 -7.31
C LEU A 230 18.56 16.20 -8.16
N ASP A 231 18.43 17.47 -8.52
CA ASP A 231 19.45 18.22 -9.25
C ASP A 231 19.46 19.69 -8.79
N GLU A 232 20.46 20.44 -9.22
CA GLU A 232 20.71 21.84 -8.83
C GLU A 232 19.61 22.84 -9.18
N THR A 233 18.72 22.48 -10.11
CA THR A 233 17.62 23.37 -10.51
C THR A 233 16.38 23.20 -9.63
N HIS A 234 16.35 22.19 -8.75
CA HIS A 234 15.24 21.99 -7.83
C HIS A 234 15.28 23.00 -6.67
N ARG A 235 14.24 23.81 -6.57
CA ARG A 235 14.05 24.77 -5.47
C ARG A 235 13.41 24.11 -4.25
N TYR A 236 12.49 23.19 -4.47
CA TYR A 236 11.73 22.53 -3.42
C TYR A 236 11.87 21.01 -3.49
N PHE A 237 11.90 20.35 -2.33
CA PHE A 237 11.79 18.90 -2.21
C PHE A 237 10.67 18.54 -1.23
N VAL A 238 9.55 18.03 -1.75
CA VAL A 238 8.40 17.60 -0.94
C VAL A 238 8.49 16.10 -0.70
N VAL A 239 8.66 15.72 0.57
CA VAL A 239 8.93 14.33 0.97
C VAL A 239 7.85 13.80 1.90
N GLU A 240 7.23 12.68 1.53
CA GLU A 240 6.33 11.96 2.42
C GLU A 240 7.14 11.07 3.39
N MET A 241 6.93 11.23 4.70
CA MET A 241 7.61 10.45 5.74
C MET A 241 6.67 9.46 6.43
N GLY A 242 6.90 8.17 6.19
CA GLY A 242 6.14 7.06 6.78
C GLY A 242 6.56 6.77 8.22
N ALA A 243 5.64 6.25 9.03
CA ALA A 243 5.96 5.85 10.40
C ALA A 243 5.53 4.40 10.64
N TYR A 244 6.45 3.58 11.13
CA TYR A 244 6.23 2.16 11.40
C TYR A 244 6.40 1.80 12.89
N GLY A 245 6.78 2.79 13.70
CA GLY A 245 7.06 2.72 15.13
C GLY A 245 7.92 3.92 15.55
N PRO A 246 8.20 4.08 16.85
CA PRO A 246 9.10 5.13 17.34
C PRO A 246 10.47 5.12 16.63
N GLY A 247 11.03 6.31 16.42
CA GLY A 247 12.27 6.59 15.70
C GLY A 247 12.17 6.44 14.17
N SER A 248 10.99 6.12 13.62
CA SER A 248 10.85 5.95 12.16
C SER A 248 10.98 7.25 11.41
N ILE A 249 10.35 8.32 11.91
CA ILE A 249 10.36 9.61 11.25
C ILE A 249 11.66 10.35 11.55
N GLU A 250 12.20 10.21 12.75
CA GLU A 250 13.53 10.71 13.10
C GLU A 250 14.59 10.25 12.09
N ARG A 251 14.62 8.95 11.75
CA ARG A 251 15.55 8.42 10.72
C ARG A 251 15.35 9.04 9.34
N LEU A 252 14.11 9.37 8.98
CA LEU A 252 13.80 10.02 7.70
C LEU A 252 14.20 11.50 7.71
N CYS A 253 14.02 12.19 8.83
CA CYS A 253 14.47 13.55 9.03
C CYS A 253 16.01 13.64 9.05
N ALA A 254 16.70 12.63 9.57
CA ALA A 254 18.16 12.56 9.48
C ALA A 254 18.64 12.47 8.02
N LEU A 255 17.92 11.73 7.17
CA LEU A 255 18.22 11.64 5.74
C LEU A 255 17.94 12.96 5.02
N ALA A 256 16.74 13.49 5.20
CA ALA A 256 16.27 14.72 4.57
C ALA A 256 15.79 15.73 5.64
N PRO A 257 16.70 16.53 6.21
CA PRO A 257 16.38 17.46 7.29
C PRO A 257 15.36 18.52 6.85
N PRO A 258 14.15 18.54 7.42
CA PRO A 258 13.07 19.42 6.96
C PRO A 258 13.32 20.88 7.34
N ASP A 259 12.92 21.80 6.46
CA ASP A 259 12.78 23.23 6.75
C ASP A 259 11.34 23.56 7.15
N VAL A 260 10.39 22.85 6.53
CA VAL A 260 8.97 22.92 6.86
C VAL A 260 8.43 21.52 7.09
N GLY A 261 7.69 21.32 8.18
CA GLY A 261 7.01 20.06 8.47
C GLY A 261 5.50 20.22 8.46
N ILE A 262 4.79 19.24 7.91
CA ILE A 262 3.33 19.18 7.91
C ILE A 262 2.88 17.91 8.63
N ILE A 263 2.06 18.05 9.67
CA ILE A 263 1.37 16.93 10.32
C ILE A 263 -0.11 17.03 9.99
N THR A 264 -0.60 16.12 9.13
CA THR A 264 -1.96 16.19 8.59
C THR A 264 -3.01 15.76 9.61
N ALA A 265 -2.81 14.60 10.26
CA ALA A 265 -3.75 14.04 11.22
C ALA A 265 -3.09 12.99 12.11
N ILE A 266 -3.65 12.80 13.32
CA ILE A 266 -3.36 11.68 14.21
C ILE A 266 -4.64 10.86 14.38
N GLY A 267 -4.57 9.57 14.07
CA GLY A 267 -5.69 8.65 14.19
C GLY A 267 -5.25 7.20 14.15
N HIS A 268 -6.23 6.30 14.25
CA HIS A 268 -6.02 4.84 14.29
C HIS A 268 -5.55 4.30 12.93
N ALA A 269 -4.25 4.42 12.65
CA ALA A 269 -3.57 3.77 11.53
C ALA A 269 -2.45 2.89 12.09
N HIS A 270 -2.28 1.67 11.55
CA HIS A 270 -1.27 0.70 11.99
C HIS A 270 -1.30 0.40 13.51
N TYR A 271 -2.50 0.40 14.12
CA TYR A 271 -2.69 0.34 15.57
C TYR A 271 -2.03 -0.89 16.23
N GLU A 272 -2.00 -2.02 15.53
CA GLU A 272 -1.32 -3.25 16.00
C GLU A 272 0.15 -3.03 16.39
N ARG A 273 0.83 -2.05 15.77
CA ARG A 273 2.24 -1.73 16.05
C ARG A 273 2.41 -0.67 17.12
N PHE A 274 1.53 0.33 17.16
CA PHE A 274 1.68 1.50 18.03
C PHE A 274 1.07 1.33 19.41
N LYS A 275 0.13 0.40 19.59
CA LYS A 275 -0.60 0.09 20.85
C LYS A 275 -1.49 1.20 21.39
N SER A 276 -1.13 2.47 21.23
CA SER A 276 -1.88 3.65 21.70
C SER A 276 -1.82 4.81 20.70
N LEU A 277 -2.79 5.72 20.77
CA LEU A 277 -2.78 6.96 19.97
C LEU A 277 -1.69 7.95 20.44
N ASP A 278 -1.34 7.95 21.72
CA ASP A 278 -0.25 8.79 22.23
C ASP A 278 1.10 8.38 21.65
N THR A 279 1.35 7.07 21.49
CA THR A 279 2.56 6.58 20.81
C THR A 279 2.56 6.99 19.34
N VAL A 280 1.40 6.96 18.66
CA VAL A 280 1.27 7.47 17.29
C VAL A 280 1.61 8.96 17.27
N ALA A 281 1.02 9.76 18.16
CA ALA A 281 1.26 11.19 18.27
C ALA A 281 2.74 11.49 18.48
N GLN A 282 3.37 10.86 19.48
CA GLN A 282 4.79 11.00 19.78
C GLN A 282 5.65 10.68 18.56
N THR A 283 5.38 9.56 17.88
CA THR A 283 6.13 9.18 16.68
C THR A 283 5.95 10.20 15.55
N LYS A 284 4.73 10.71 15.34
CA LYS A 284 4.45 11.70 14.29
C LYS A 284 5.12 13.04 14.58
N TYR A 285 5.18 13.43 15.85
CA TYR A 285 5.82 14.66 16.30
C TYR A 285 7.36 14.57 16.34
N GLU A 286 8.00 13.43 16.06
CA GLU A 286 9.43 13.36 15.72
C GLU A 286 9.77 14.29 14.54
N LEU A 287 8.82 14.49 13.61
CA LEU A 287 8.95 15.48 12.54
C LEU A 287 9.09 16.89 13.13
N ALA A 288 8.19 17.27 14.04
CA ALA A 288 8.22 18.57 14.70
C ALA A 288 9.53 18.78 15.46
N VAL A 289 9.98 17.77 16.22
CA VAL A 289 11.27 17.82 16.93
C VAL A 289 12.43 18.09 15.96
N SER A 290 12.41 17.50 14.77
CA SER A 290 13.48 17.66 13.78
C SER A 290 13.42 19.01 13.07
N THR A 291 12.23 19.48 12.71
CA THR A 291 12.02 20.76 12.02
C THR A 291 12.31 21.95 12.95
N LEU A 292 11.78 21.92 14.17
CA LEU A 292 11.80 23.06 15.10
C LEU A 292 13.19 23.33 15.71
N ARG A 293 14.14 22.41 15.57
CA ARG A 293 15.55 22.64 15.93
C ARG A 293 16.21 23.74 15.09
N LYS A 294 15.67 24.01 13.90
CA LYS A 294 16.09 25.17 13.09
C LYS A 294 15.28 26.38 13.54
N GLU A 295 15.93 27.51 13.77
CA GLU A 295 15.24 28.76 14.17
C GLU A 295 14.19 29.19 13.12
N THR A 296 14.46 28.95 11.84
CA THR A 296 13.55 29.24 10.73
C THR A 296 12.57 28.11 10.43
N GLY A 297 12.62 27.00 11.18
CA GLY A 297 11.78 25.84 10.95
C GLY A 297 10.31 26.15 11.23
N LYS A 298 9.40 25.71 10.36
CA LYS A 298 7.96 25.92 10.52
C LYS A 298 7.18 24.62 10.55
N MET A 299 6.21 24.51 11.45
CA MET A 299 5.34 23.34 11.60
C MET A 299 3.89 23.69 11.32
N ILE A 300 3.35 23.17 10.22
CA ILE A 300 1.94 23.28 9.87
C ILE A 300 1.21 22.07 10.44
N VAL A 301 0.21 22.31 11.28
CA VAL A 301 -0.52 21.26 11.99
C VAL A 301 -2.02 21.54 11.99
N HIS A 302 -2.82 20.49 12.11
CA HIS A 302 -4.23 20.63 12.47
C HIS A 302 -4.36 20.76 13.98
N GLU A 303 -5.28 21.58 14.48
CA GLU A 303 -5.50 21.78 15.93
C GLU A 303 -5.69 20.44 16.68
N ARG A 304 -6.38 19.45 16.06
CA ARG A 304 -6.73 18.16 16.68
C ARG A 304 -5.50 17.33 16.97
N THR A 305 -4.38 17.66 16.33
CA THR A 305 -3.10 17.00 16.57
C THR A 305 -2.37 17.57 17.79
N LEU A 306 -2.76 18.74 18.31
CA LEU A 306 -2.18 19.40 19.48
C LEU A 306 -2.79 18.93 20.82
N ARG A 307 -3.78 18.03 20.79
CA ARG A 307 -4.44 17.53 22.02
C ARG A 307 -3.65 16.48 22.82
N TYR A 308 -2.56 15.95 22.27
CA TYR A 308 -1.75 14.88 22.85
C TYR A 308 -0.58 15.44 23.66
N ASP A 309 -0.09 14.73 24.66
CA ASP A 309 0.94 15.25 25.57
C ASP A 309 2.25 15.61 24.86
N ALA A 310 2.66 14.78 23.90
CA ALA A 310 3.85 15.03 23.08
C ALA A 310 3.74 16.31 22.24
N SER A 311 2.54 16.65 21.77
CA SER A 311 2.33 17.83 20.95
C SER A 311 2.13 19.10 21.77
N LYS A 312 1.41 19.02 22.91
CA LYS A 312 1.25 20.14 23.85
C LYS A 312 2.58 20.70 24.35
N SER A 313 3.50 19.81 24.75
CA SER A 313 4.81 20.18 25.28
C SER A 313 5.69 20.90 24.24
N LEU A 314 5.68 20.40 22.99
CA LEU A 314 6.39 21.02 21.88
C LEU A 314 5.77 22.37 21.49
N TYR A 315 4.45 22.44 21.38
CA TYR A 315 3.75 23.68 21.06
C TYR A 315 4.05 24.78 22.10
N LYS A 316 3.99 24.45 23.39
CA LYS A 316 4.33 25.39 24.47
C LYS A 316 5.76 25.94 24.37
N SER A 317 6.70 25.13 23.88
CA SER A 317 8.12 25.49 23.80
C SER A 317 8.49 26.25 22.51
N TYR A 318 7.72 26.06 21.43
CA TYR A 318 8.05 26.56 20.09
C TYR A 318 6.86 27.24 19.40
N ALA A 319 5.90 27.80 20.15
CA ALA A 319 4.65 28.35 19.62
C ALA A 319 4.81 29.26 18.38
N PRO A 320 5.79 30.20 18.30
CA PRO A 320 5.96 31.08 17.13
C PRO A 320 6.35 30.36 15.82
N GLN A 321 6.79 29.11 15.91
CA GLN A 321 7.15 28.28 14.76
C GLN A 321 6.01 27.35 14.32
N PHE A 322 4.94 27.25 15.11
CA PHE A 322 3.74 26.52 14.71
C PHE A 322 2.80 27.41 13.92
N ILE A 323 2.13 26.79 12.95
CA ILE A 323 1.03 27.35 12.19
C ILE A 323 -0.12 26.37 12.32
N VAL A 324 -1.19 26.81 12.99
CA VAL A 324 -2.30 25.97 13.40
C VAL A 324 -3.50 26.22 12.50
N CYS A 325 -3.88 25.18 11.75
CA CYS A 325 -5.10 25.14 10.96
C CYS A 325 -6.22 24.44 11.74
N GLY A 326 -7.46 24.90 11.64
CA GLY A 326 -8.58 24.26 12.31
C GLY A 326 -9.95 24.76 11.84
N ASP A 327 -11.01 24.09 12.29
CA ASP A 327 -12.39 24.53 12.03
C ASP A 327 -12.76 25.70 12.94
N SER A 328 -13.31 26.79 12.39
CA SER A 328 -13.68 27.98 13.18
C SER A 328 -14.86 27.74 14.14
N ALA A 329 -15.64 26.70 13.91
CA ALA A 329 -16.81 26.34 14.70
C ALA A 329 -16.51 25.32 15.82
N ASP A 330 -15.26 24.89 15.98
CA ASP A 330 -14.89 23.93 17.01
C ASP A 330 -14.66 24.67 18.35
N GLU A 331 -15.71 24.78 19.16
CA GLU A 331 -15.67 25.41 20.50
C GLU A 331 -14.68 24.72 21.46
N ASN A 332 -14.19 23.52 21.12
CA ASN A 332 -13.17 22.80 21.89
C ASN A 332 -11.74 23.13 21.47
N ALA A 333 -11.52 24.05 20.52
CA ALA A 333 -10.20 24.49 20.12
C ALA A 333 -9.49 25.20 21.28
N SER A 334 -8.65 24.45 22.00
CA SER A 334 -7.85 24.95 23.13
C SER A 334 -6.68 25.87 22.72
N VAL A 335 -6.56 26.20 21.43
CA VAL A 335 -5.42 26.89 20.82
C VAL A 335 -5.93 27.89 19.79
N GLU A 336 -5.29 29.05 19.71
CA GLU A 336 -5.55 30.07 18.69
C GLU A 336 -5.23 29.53 17.28
N LEU A 337 -6.12 29.80 16.32
CA LEU A 337 -5.97 29.32 14.95
C LEU A 337 -5.36 30.41 14.08
N ASP A 338 -4.20 30.13 13.47
CA ASP A 338 -3.64 31.00 12.44
C ASP A 338 -4.48 30.93 11.14
N ALA A 339 -4.98 29.72 10.83
CA ALA A 339 -5.86 29.45 9.70
C ALA A 339 -7.19 28.85 10.16
N ALA A 340 -8.26 29.65 10.15
CA ALA A 340 -9.58 29.22 10.59
C ALA A 340 -10.49 28.89 9.40
N ILE A 341 -10.84 27.61 9.25
CA ILE A 341 -11.70 27.07 8.20
C ILE A 341 -13.14 27.39 8.56
N LYS A 342 -13.78 28.23 7.76
CA LYS A 342 -15.16 28.67 7.97
C LYS A 342 -16.15 27.68 7.36
N GLU A 343 -15.81 27.15 6.18
CA GLU A 343 -16.72 26.27 5.45
C GLU A 343 -15.99 25.38 4.44
N ILE A 344 -16.37 24.10 4.37
CA ILE A 344 -15.97 23.16 3.31
C ILE A 344 -17.22 22.63 2.61
N LYS A 345 -17.39 22.99 1.32
CA LYS A 345 -18.50 22.54 0.47
C LYS A 345 -18.01 21.55 -0.58
N GLN A 346 -18.72 20.43 -0.68
CA GLN A 346 -18.58 19.50 -1.80
C GLN A 346 -19.55 19.95 -2.91
N LEU A 347 -18.99 20.33 -4.05
CA LEU A 347 -19.71 20.68 -5.26
C LEU A 347 -19.51 19.56 -6.30
N PRO A 348 -20.36 19.49 -7.34
CA PRO A 348 -20.14 18.55 -8.44
C PRO A 348 -18.85 18.84 -9.23
N SER A 349 -18.39 20.09 -9.24
CA SER A 349 -17.12 20.51 -9.85
C SER A 349 -15.88 20.34 -8.96
N GLY A 350 -16.03 19.87 -7.72
CA GLY A 350 -14.92 19.68 -6.77
C GLY A 350 -15.21 20.28 -5.39
N LEU A 351 -14.20 20.85 -4.75
CA LEU A 351 -14.31 21.46 -3.42
C LEU A 351 -14.28 22.99 -3.50
N SER A 352 -15.15 23.61 -2.70
CA SER A 352 -15.11 25.04 -2.38
C SER A 352 -14.87 25.21 -0.90
N ILE A 353 -13.80 25.91 -0.53
CA ILE A 353 -13.40 26.09 0.88
C ILE A 353 -13.23 27.58 1.13
N THR A 354 -13.76 28.05 2.25
CA THR A 354 -13.54 29.42 2.73
C THR A 354 -12.83 29.33 4.07
N PHE A 355 -11.72 30.05 4.22
CA PHE A 355 -10.96 30.12 5.45
C PHE A 355 -10.40 31.52 5.66
N SER A 356 -10.06 31.88 6.90
CA SER A 356 -9.29 33.08 7.21
C SER A 356 -7.85 32.74 7.56
N TRP A 357 -6.93 33.59 7.13
CA TRP A 357 -5.50 33.52 7.42
C TRP A 357 -4.99 34.93 7.70
N LYS A 358 -4.39 35.16 8.88
CA LYS A 358 -3.90 36.49 9.30
C LYS A 358 -4.94 37.61 9.04
N ASP A 359 -6.18 37.37 9.47
CA ASP A 359 -7.36 38.24 9.30
C ASP A 359 -7.86 38.47 7.86
N GLU A 360 -7.21 37.90 6.85
CA GLU A 360 -7.69 37.93 5.46
C GLU A 360 -8.53 36.68 5.15
N THR A 361 -9.59 36.84 4.34
CA THR A 361 -10.42 35.71 3.92
C THR A 361 -10.00 35.22 2.55
N HIS A 362 -9.69 33.93 2.46
CA HIS A 362 -9.29 33.24 1.24
C HIS A 362 -10.35 32.22 0.84
N LYS A 363 -10.44 31.98 -0.48
CA LYS A 363 -11.37 30.99 -1.05
C LYS A 363 -10.63 30.07 -1.99
N ILE A 364 -10.69 28.77 -1.70
CA ILE A 364 -10.12 27.72 -2.56
C ILE A 364 -11.25 27.13 -3.41
N LEU A 365 -11.00 27.04 -4.71
CA LEU A 365 -11.76 26.20 -5.64
C LEU A 365 -10.79 25.19 -6.24
N ALA A 366 -11.02 23.91 -5.96
CA ALA A 366 -10.14 22.84 -6.42
C ALA A 366 -10.97 21.71 -7.04
N PRO A 367 -10.65 21.26 -8.26
CA PRO A 367 -11.35 20.16 -8.92
C PRO A 367 -10.84 18.82 -8.37
N ILE A 368 -10.98 18.62 -7.05
CA ILE A 368 -10.77 17.35 -6.34
C ILE A 368 -11.96 17.10 -5.42
N TYR A 369 -12.16 15.87 -5.00
CA TYR A 369 -13.35 15.47 -4.23
C TYR A 369 -13.00 14.89 -2.86
N GLY A 370 -14.00 14.88 -1.96
CA GLY A 370 -13.88 14.45 -0.57
C GLY A 370 -13.67 15.62 0.38
N LYS A 371 -14.66 15.91 1.23
CA LYS A 371 -14.59 17.02 2.22
C LYS A 371 -13.36 16.94 3.13
N HIS A 372 -12.89 15.73 3.42
CA HIS A 372 -11.68 15.50 4.22
C HIS A 372 -10.40 16.07 3.56
N HIS A 373 -10.37 16.28 2.23
CA HIS A 373 -9.30 17.02 1.57
C HIS A 373 -9.34 18.53 1.81
N GLY A 374 -10.44 19.08 2.35
CA GLY A 374 -10.53 20.50 2.66
C GLY A 374 -9.46 20.95 3.65
N HIS A 375 -9.25 20.19 4.72
CA HIS A 375 -8.17 20.46 5.68
C HIS A 375 -6.78 20.34 5.04
N ASN A 376 -6.57 19.33 4.20
CA ASN A 376 -5.31 19.15 3.47
C ASN A 376 -5.03 20.34 2.54
N LEU A 377 -6.04 20.81 1.82
CA LEU A 377 -5.96 21.97 0.91
C LEU A 377 -5.55 23.23 1.68
N VAL A 378 -6.19 23.49 2.82
CA VAL A 378 -5.86 24.66 3.66
C VAL A 378 -4.43 24.55 4.20
N GLN A 379 -4.01 23.38 4.70
CA GLN A 379 -2.62 23.17 5.12
C GLN A 379 -1.61 23.41 3.98
N CYS A 380 -1.92 22.95 2.76
CA CYS A 380 -1.06 23.17 1.59
C CYS A 380 -1.02 24.65 1.19
N TYR A 381 -2.18 25.32 1.19
CA TYR A 381 -2.31 26.73 0.84
C TYR A 381 -1.49 27.61 1.79
N VAL A 382 -1.68 27.40 3.09
CA VAL A 382 -0.96 28.11 4.15
C VAL A 382 0.54 27.81 4.10
N THR A 383 0.92 26.57 3.82
CA THR A 383 2.34 26.23 3.60
C THR A 383 2.93 27.03 2.45
N ALA A 384 2.21 27.15 1.32
CA ALA A 384 2.65 27.92 0.16
C ALA A 384 2.77 29.42 0.47
N LEU A 385 1.81 29.99 1.20
CA LEU A 385 1.89 31.38 1.68
C LEU A 385 3.10 31.60 2.60
N GLU A 386 3.33 30.70 3.55
CA GLU A 386 4.44 30.85 4.52
C GLU A 386 5.82 30.79 3.86
N ILE A 387 5.97 30.04 2.76
CA ILE A 387 7.22 30.01 1.99
C ILE A 387 7.31 31.12 0.92
N GLY A 388 6.33 32.03 0.89
CA GLY A 388 6.36 33.27 0.10
C GLY A 388 5.74 33.20 -1.29
N LEU A 389 4.81 32.27 -1.55
CA LEU A 389 4.00 32.32 -2.77
C LEU A 389 2.84 33.32 -2.60
N GLU A 390 2.50 34.02 -3.68
CA GLU A 390 1.36 34.94 -3.70
C GLU A 390 0.03 34.16 -3.77
N PRO A 391 -1.06 34.62 -3.10
CA PRO A 391 -2.36 33.95 -3.13
C PRO A 391 -2.87 33.67 -4.55
N GLN A 392 -2.67 34.61 -5.47
CA GLN A 392 -3.14 34.50 -6.87
C GLN A 392 -2.47 33.34 -7.61
N ASP A 393 -1.17 33.09 -7.35
CA ASP A 393 -0.44 31.97 -7.96
C ASP A 393 -0.93 30.63 -7.40
N ILE A 394 -1.21 30.59 -6.10
CA ILE A 394 -1.73 29.39 -5.42
C ILE A 394 -3.13 29.06 -5.96
N ASP A 395 -4.01 30.07 -6.05
CA ASP A 395 -5.35 29.93 -6.61
C ASP A 395 -5.29 29.41 -8.05
N ALA A 396 -4.47 30.04 -8.90
CA ALA A 396 -4.29 29.63 -10.29
C ALA A 396 -3.79 28.17 -10.40
N ALA A 397 -2.82 27.77 -9.57
CA ALA A 397 -2.34 26.39 -9.55
C ALA A 397 -3.45 25.41 -9.14
N LEU A 398 -4.26 25.75 -8.14
CA LEU A 398 -5.33 24.89 -7.64
C LEU A 398 -6.47 24.68 -8.64
N THR A 399 -6.72 25.63 -9.56
CA THR A 399 -7.72 25.45 -10.63
C THR A 399 -7.39 24.29 -11.57
N THR A 400 -6.11 23.94 -11.72
CA THR A 400 -5.60 22.87 -12.60
C THR A 400 -5.13 21.64 -11.82
N LEU A 401 -5.43 21.58 -10.52
CA LEU A 401 -5.00 20.49 -9.66
C LEU A 401 -5.52 19.15 -10.18
N PRO A 402 -4.64 18.20 -10.54
CA PRO A 402 -5.10 16.90 -10.99
C PRO A 402 -5.81 16.14 -9.87
N GLN A 403 -6.73 15.25 -10.26
CA GLN A 403 -7.30 14.29 -9.34
C GLN A 403 -6.20 13.42 -8.72
N ILE A 404 -6.38 13.01 -7.47
CA ILE A 404 -5.39 12.22 -6.74
C ILE A 404 -5.69 10.75 -6.99
N ALA A 405 -4.76 10.03 -7.62
CA ALA A 405 -4.97 8.65 -8.02
C ALA A 405 -5.48 7.76 -6.85
N HIS A 406 -6.59 7.05 -7.09
CA HIS A 406 -7.25 6.15 -6.12
C HIS A 406 -7.64 6.80 -4.78
N ARG A 407 -7.98 8.10 -4.77
CA ARG A 407 -8.42 8.88 -3.60
C ARG A 407 -9.63 9.72 -3.97
N LEU A 408 -10.78 9.06 -4.14
CA LEU A 408 -11.99 9.66 -4.74
C LEU A 408 -11.71 10.27 -6.12
N GLU A 409 -10.91 9.56 -6.91
CA GLU A 409 -10.52 10.01 -8.25
C GLU A 409 -11.70 9.86 -9.20
N VAL A 410 -12.21 10.97 -9.71
CA VAL A 410 -13.34 10.97 -10.64
C VAL A 410 -12.84 10.91 -12.08
N LYS A 411 -13.22 9.85 -12.81
CA LYS A 411 -12.84 9.57 -14.19
C LYS A 411 -14.09 9.48 -15.07
N LYS A 412 -14.17 10.33 -16.08
CA LYS A 412 -15.16 10.20 -17.16
C LYS A 412 -14.72 9.08 -18.12
N GLN A 413 -15.61 8.13 -18.37
CA GLN A 413 -15.37 7.02 -19.29
C GLN A 413 -15.82 7.36 -20.71
N SER A 414 -15.34 6.59 -21.70
CA SER A 414 -15.70 6.79 -23.11
C SER A 414 -17.16 6.46 -23.43
N ASN A 415 -17.80 5.60 -22.62
CA ASN A 415 -19.24 5.30 -22.72
C ASN A 415 -20.12 6.31 -21.97
N GLY A 416 -19.53 7.43 -21.53
CA GLY A 416 -20.20 8.52 -20.84
C GLY A 416 -20.32 8.38 -19.33
N THR A 417 -20.21 7.16 -18.77
CA THR A 417 -20.31 6.94 -17.32
C THR A 417 -19.24 7.71 -16.55
N LEU A 418 -19.52 7.94 -15.28
CA LEU A 418 -18.57 8.54 -14.36
C LEU A 418 -18.11 7.48 -13.36
N VAL A 419 -16.80 7.28 -13.20
CA VAL A 419 -16.23 6.35 -12.23
C VAL A 419 -15.55 7.14 -11.12
N ILE A 420 -15.95 6.90 -9.87
CA ILE A 420 -15.27 7.35 -8.67
C ILE A 420 -14.37 6.20 -8.21
N ASP A 421 -13.05 6.38 -8.29
CA ASP A 421 -12.04 5.40 -7.92
C ASP A 421 -11.44 5.75 -6.55
N ASP A 422 -11.86 5.00 -5.52
CA ASP A 422 -11.30 5.03 -4.16
C ASP A 422 -10.86 3.62 -3.72
N ALA A 423 -10.16 2.94 -4.62
CA ALA A 423 -9.81 1.52 -4.50
C ALA A 423 -8.65 1.23 -3.52
N TYR A 424 -7.90 2.24 -3.03
CA TYR A 424 -6.61 1.96 -2.39
C TYR A 424 -6.68 1.51 -0.92
N ASN A 425 -7.43 2.21 -0.08
CA ASN A 425 -7.58 1.84 1.34
C ASN A 425 -8.86 2.46 1.90
N SER A 426 -9.78 1.62 2.36
CA SER A 426 -11.07 2.07 2.87
C SER A 426 -11.14 2.00 4.39
N ASN A 427 -11.73 3.04 4.97
CA ASN A 427 -12.10 3.12 6.38
C ASN A 427 -13.53 3.70 6.47
N PRO A 428 -14.24 3.58 7.61
CA PRO A 428 -15.64 3.97 7.67
C PRO A 428 -15.91 5.43 7.27
N ALA A 429 -15.05 6.37 7.67
CA ALA A 429 -15.20 7.78 7.30
C ALA A 429 -14.93 8.03 5.81
N GLY A 430 -13.92 7.35 5.24
CA GLY A 430 -13.63 7.39 3.80
C GLY A 430 -14.80 6.86 2.98
N PHE A 431 -15.32 5.67 3.34
CA PHE A 431 -16.45 5.04 2.66
C PHE A 431 -17.70 5.94 2.71
N THR A 432 -18.03 6.52 3.87
CA THR A 432 -19.13 7.49 3.99
C THR A 432 -18.93 8.68 3.06
N SER A 433 -17.72 9.25 3.02
CA SER A 433 -17.41 10.37 2.11
C SER A 433 -17.52 9.98 0.64
N ALA A 434 -17.21 8.73 0.29
CA ALA A 434 -17.35 8.21 -1.07
C ALA A 434 -18.81 8.05 -1.49
N LEU A 435 -19.66 7.55 -0.58
CA LEU A 435 -21.10 7.45 -0.79
C LEU A 435 -21.75 8.84 -0.92
N ASP A 436 -21.37 9.80 -0.08
CA ASP A 436 -21.88 11.18 -0.20
C ASP A 436 -21.56 11.76 -1.58
N LEU A 437 -20.34 11.54 -2.09
CA LEU A 437 -19.93 11.98 -3.42
C LEU A 437 -20.71 11.27 -4.54
N LEU A 438 -20.90 9.96 -4.42
CA LEU A 438 -21.74 9.18 -5.34
C LEU A 438 -23.15 9.76 -5.41
N GLY A 439 -23.72 10.13 -4.26
CA GLY A 439 -25.01 10.81 -4.17
C GLY A 439 -25.02 12.10 -4.98
N ILE A 440 -24.09 13.02 -4.70
CA ILE A 440 -24.00 14.34 -5.33
C ILE A 440 -23.86 14.22 -6.86
N LEU A 441 -22.94 13.39 -7.35
CA LEU A 441 -22.69 13.27 -8.79
C LEU A 441 -23.80 12.49 -9.50
N GLY A 442 -24.39 11.50 -8.83
CA GLY A 442 -25.55 10.77 -9.37
C GLY A 442 -26.78 11.67 -9.52
N ASP A 443 -27.04 12.52 -8.52
CA ASP A 443 -28.15 13.47 -8.55
C ASP A 443 -27.95 14.55 -9.62
N GLU A 444 -26.73 15.05 -9.80
CA GLU A 444 -26.42 16.02 -10.87
C GLU A 444 -26.68 15.42 -12.27
N ARG A 445 -26.30 14.16 -12.48
CA ARG A 445 -26.41 13.51 -13.79
C ARG A 445 -27.77 12.87 -14.05
N GLY A 446 -28.57 12.62 -13.01
CA GLY A 446 -29.84 11.91 -13.10
C GLY A 446 -29.71 10.44 -13.55
N GLY A 447 -28.53 9.85 -13.39
CA GLY A 447 -28.27 8.42 -13.67
C GLY A 447 -28.32 7.56 -12.42
N LYS A 448 -28.16 6.23 -12.60
CA LYS A 448 -28.12 5.29 -11.49
C LYS A 448 -26.83 5.44 -10.69
N LYS A 449 -26.96 5.28 -9.37
CA LYS A 449 -25.84 5.27 -8.42
C LYS A 449 -25.43 3.83 -8.13
N ILE A 450 -24.28 3.42 -8.67
CA ILE A 450 -23.79 2.03 -8.61
C ILE A 450 -22.59 1.96 -7.67
N LEU A 451 -22.62 1.09 -6.67
CA LEU A 451 -21.49 0.79 -5.78
C LEU A 451 -20.87 -0.55 -6.14
N ILE A 452 -19.54 -0.63 -6.22
CA ILE A 452 -18.77 -1.87 -6.27
C ILE A 452 -17.84 -1.89 -5.07
N THR A 453 -17.93 -2.92 -4.22
CA THR A 453 -17.05 -3.04 -3.07
C THR A 453 -16.83 -4.48 -2.62
N PRO A 454 -15.61 -4.86 -2.19
CA PRO A 454 -15.38 -6.06 -1.40
C PRO A 454 -15.55 -5.85 0.12
N GLY A 455 -16.00 -4.67 0.54
CA GLY A 455 -16.02 -4.22 1.92
C GLY A 455 -14.65 -3.82 2.45
N MET A 456 -14.61 -3.29 3.66
CA MET A 456 -13.41 -2.82 4.35
C MET A 456 -12.59 -3.99 4.95
N VAL A 457 -11.30 -3.75 5.16
CA VAL A 457 -10.35 -4.69 5.79
C VAL A 457 -9.81 -4.12 7.11
N GLU A 458 -9.16 -4.97 7.91
CA GLU A 458 -8.42 -4.56 9.13
C GLU A 458 -9.25 -3.88 10.24
N LEU A 459 -10.58 -4.06 10.27
CA LEU A 459 -11.46 -3.48 11.29
C LEU A 459 -11.50 -4.24 12.62
N GLY A 460 -10.89 -5.42 12.69
CA GLY A 460 -10.84 -6.25 13.90
C GLY A 460 -12.24 -6.53 14.48
N LYS A 461 -12.45 -6.20 15.75
CA LYS A 461 -13.74 -6.43 16.46
C LYS A 461 -14.88 -5.57 15.92
N ALA A 462 -14.59 -4.42 15.31
CA ALA A 462 -15.59 -3.51 14.77
C ALA A 462 -16.08 -3.90 13.36
N HIS A 463 -15.55 -5.00 12.78
CA HIS A 463 -15.84 -5.40 11.40
C HIS A 463 -17.33 -5.53 11.13
N MET A 464 -18.08 -6.24 11.98
CA MET A 464 -19.51 -6.47 11.77
C MET A 464 -20.33 -5.18 11.88
N GLU A 465 -20.10 -4.40 12.93
CA GLU A 465 -20.82 -3.15 13.21
C GLU A 465 -20.58 -2.09 12.12
N ALA A 466 -19.32 -1.90 11.71
CA ALA A 466 -18.97 -0.94 10.68
C ALA A 466 -19.61 -1.28 9.33
N HIS A 467 -19.59 -2.56 8.94
CA HIS A 467 -20.22 -3.02 7.71
C HIS A 467 -21.75 -2.90 7.74
N SER A 468 -22.38 -3.14 8.89
CA SER A 468 -23.82 -2.92 9.06
C SER A 468 -24.19 -1.44 8.85
N LYS A 469 -23.45 -0.51 9.50
CA LYS A 469 -23.68 0.93 9.36
C LYS A 469 -23.50 1.42 7.91
N ILE A 470 -22.42 0.97 7.25
CA ILE A 470 -22.17 1.35 5.85
C ILE A 470 -23.21 0.72 4.91
N GLY A 471 -23.62 -0.54 5.13
CA GLY A 471 -24.67 -1.16 4.31
C GLY A 471 -25.98 -0.40 4.38
N ALA A 472 -26.39 0.03 5.58
CA ALA A 472 -27.57 0.87 5.77
C ALA A 472 -27.45 2.24 5.09
N LEU A 473 -26.26 2.85 5.10
CA LEU A 473 -26.00 4.11 4.41
C LEU A 473 -26.03 3.93 2.89
N ALA A 474 -25.37 2.90 2.38
CA ALA A 474 -25.33 2.59 0.95
C ALA A 474 -26.74 2.35 0.39
N ALA A 475 -27.64 1.69 1.13
CA ALA A 475 -29.03 1.50 0.71
C ALA A 475 -29.81 2.81 0.51
N LYS A 476 -29.45 3.88 1.23
CA LYS A 476 -30.07 5.20 1.09
C LYS A 476 -29.58 5.95 -0.14
N VAL A 477 -28.38 5.64 -0.61
CA VAL A 477 -27.71 6.39 -1.68
C VAL A 477 -27.76 5.63 -3.00
N CYS A 478 -27.39 4.35 -2.98
CA CYS A 478 -27.19 3.53 -4.17
C CYS A 478 -28.52 2.99 -4.71
N ASP A 479 -28.60 2.88 -6.03
CA ASP A 479 -29.65 2.13 -6.71
C ASP A 479 -29.26 0.66 -6.88
N ILE A 480 -27.96 0.42 -7.11
CA ILE A 480 -27.38 -0.90 -7.29
C ILE A 480 -26.11 -1.01 -6.43
N ALA A 481 -25.97 -2.11 -5.70
CA ALA A 481 -24.73 -2.46 -5.00
C ALA A 481 -24.21 -3.84 -5.44
N ILE A 482 -22.98 -3.88 -5.93
CA ILE A 482 -22.27 -5.08 -6.37
C ILE A 482 -21.22 -5.43 -5.31
N ILE A 483 -21.46 -6.50 -4.58
CA ILE A 483 -20.65 -6.92 -3.45
C ILE A 483 -19.72 -8.06 -3.86
N VAL A 484 -18.42 -7.78 -3.89
CA VAL A 484 -17.39 -8.76 -4.25
C VAL A 484 -17.04 -9.61 -3.03
N LYS A 485 -17.13 -10.93 -3.13
CA LYS A 485 -16.94 -11.87 -2.00
C LYS A 485 -17.83 -11.52 -0.80
N SER A 486 -19.14 -11.50 -1.04
CA SER A 486 -20.17 -11.09 -0.08
C SER A 486 -20.14 -11.87 1.23
N GLU A 487 -19.62 -13.10 1.23
CA GLU A 487 -19.41 -13.93 2.42
C GLU A 487 -18.49 -13.29 3.48
N ARG A 488 -17.67 -12.30 3.09
CA ARG A 488 -16.80 -11.56 4.02
C ARG A 488 -17.52 -10.48 4.81
N ILE A 489 -18.64 -9.98 4.29
CA ILE A 489 -19.37 -8.84 4.85
C ILE A 489 -20.88 -9.11 4.92
N PRO A 490 -21.30 -10.20 5.58
CA PRO A 490 -22.72 -10.56 5.66
C PRO A 490 -23.56 -9.46 6.32
N SER A 491 -23.03 -8.75 7.32
CA SER A 491 -23.74 -7.64 7.96
C SER A 491 -23.97 -6.43 7.06
N PHE A 492 -23.12 -6.22 6.04
CA PHE A 492 -23.38 -5.19 5.03
C PHE A 492 -24.59 -5.59 4.19
N VAL A 493 -24.59 -6.82 3.67
CA VAL A 493 -25.63 -7.34 2.77
C VAL A 493 -26.99 -7.32 3.45
N GLU A 494 -27.05 -7.78 4.71
CA GLU A 494 -28.26 -7.75 5.51
C GLU A 494 -28.78 -6.32 5.72
N ALA A 495 -27.90 -5.41 6.16
CA ALA A 495 -28.29 -4.03 6.40
C ALA A 495 -28.72 -3.30 5.12
N PHE A 496 -28.07 -3.59 3.98
CA PHE A 496 -28.43 -3.01 2.69
C PHE A 496 -29.85 -3.43 2.28
N ASN A 497 -30.15 -4.73 2.31
CA ASN A 497 -31.46 -5.25 1.94
C ASN A 497 -32.58 -4.77 2.90
N GLN A 498 -32.30 -4.68 4.20
CA GLN A 498 -33.27 -4.19 5.19
C GLN A 498 -33.61 -2.70 5.01
N ASN A 499 -32.63 -1.87 4.63
CA ASN A 499 -32.80 -0.41 4.49
C ASN A 499 -33.14 0.03 3.07
N GLY A 500 -33.04 -0.86 2.08
CA GLY A 500 -33.32 -0.59 0.66
C GLY A 500 -33.98 -1.79 -0.01
N PRO A 501 -35.21 -2.18 0.40
CA PRO A 501 -35.89 -3.36 -0.15
C PRO A 501 -36.17 -3.26 -1.66
N ASP A 502 -36.28 -2.04 -2.19
CA ASP A 502 -36.49 -1.76 -3.62
C ASP A 502 -35.17 -1.58 -4.39
N LYS A 503 -34.02 -1.66 -3.72
CA LYS A 503 -32.69 -1.51 -4.32
C LYS A 503 -32.14 -2.86 -4.79
N ILE A 504 -31.26 -2.82 -5.79
CA ILE A 504 -30.72 -4.04 -6.39
C ILE A 504 -29.38 -4.38 -5.73
N LEU A 505 -29.27 -5.59 -5.19
CA LEU A 505 -28.01 -6.15 -4.69
C LEU A 505 -27.54 -7.29 -5.59
N ILE A 506 -26.27 -7.23 -6.00
CA ILE A 506 -25.62 -8.23 -6.85
C ILE A 506 -24.39 -8.73 -6.10
N THR A 507 -24.13 -10.04 -6.14
CA THR A 507 -22.92 -10.63 -5.59
C THR A 507 -21.98 -11.05 -6.72
N ALA A 508 -20.68 -10.84 -6.55
CA ALA A 508 -19.66 -11.27 -7.51
C ALA A 508 -18.52 -11.99 -6.78
N ASP A 509 -17.89 -12.98 -7.41
CA ASP A 509 -16.75 -13.71 -6.85
C ASP A 509 -15.44 -12.93 -7.01
N SER A 510 -15.38 -12.00 -7.98
CA SER A 510 -14.20 -11.21 -8.28
C SER A 510 -14.53 -9.80 -8.77
N PHE A 511 -13.55 -8.90 -8.66
CA PHE A 511 -13.70 -7.55 -9.20
C PHE A 511 -13.88 -7.54 -10.73
N SER A 512 -13.24 -8.48 -11.44
CA SER A 512 -13.39 -8.63 -12.90
C SER A 512 -14.82 -8.99 -13.32
N GLU A 513 -15.53 -9.77 -12.50
CA GLU A 513 -16.93 -10.11 -12.74
C GLU A 513 -17.83 -8.89 -12.51
N ALA A 514 -17.62 -8.16 -11.42
CA ALA A 514 -18.33 -6.91 -11.15
C ALA A 514 -18.13 -5.87 -12.27
N GLN A 515 -16.91 -5.71 -12.77
CA GLN A 515 -16.60 -4.82 -13.90
C GLN A 515 -17.27 -5.27 -15.20
N SER A 516 -17.31 -6.58 -15.46
CA SER A 516 -18.01 -7.13 -16.63
C SER A 516 -19.50 -6.81 -16.58
N TRP A 517 -20.13 -6.94 -15.41
CA TRP A 517 -21.53 -6.58 -15.21
C TRP A 517 -21.78 -5.10 -15.49
N VAL A 518 -20.97 -4.21 -14.92
CA VAL A 518 -21.09 -2.76 -15.13
C VAL A 518 -20.93 -2.40 -16.61
N SER A 519 -19.97 -3.01 -17.30
CA SER A 519 -19.73 -2.76 -18.73
C SER A 519 -20.92 -3.14 -19.61
N GLN A 520 -21.74 -4.10 -19.19
CA GLN A 520 -22.91 -4.57 -19.94
C GLN A 520 -24.21 -3.84 -19.57
N ASN A 521 -24.30 -3.25 -18.38
CA ASN A 521 -25.57 -2.77 -17.81
C ASN A 521 -25.60 -1.27 -17.47
N ALA A 522 -24.45 -0.61 -17.32
CA ALA A 522 -24.40 0.81 -16.96
C ALA A 522 -24.75 1.69 -18.16
N GLY A 523 -25.64 2.66 -17.94
CA GLY A 523 -26.03 3.69 -18.93
C GLY A 523 -25.11 4.92 -18.88
N GLU A 524 -25.18 5.76 -19.92
CA GLU A 524 -24.32 6.93 -20.12
C GLU A 524 -24.30 7.89 -18.92
N ASN A 525 -25.40 8.04 -18.20
CA ASN A 525 -25.52 8.97 -17.08
C ASN A 525 -25.14 8.37 -15.72
N ASP A 526 -24.92 7.05 -15.65
CA ASP A 526 -24.69 6.35 -14.39
C ASP A 526 -23.34 6.74 -13.77
N VAL A 527 -23.32 6.73 -12.43
CA VAL A 527 -22.13 6.98 -11.62
C VAL A 527 -21.77 5.72 -10.86
N ILE A 528 -20.53 5.28 -11.03
CA ILE A 528 -20.00 4.03 -10.48
C ILE A 528 -18.95 4.38 -9.43
N LEU A 529 -19.18 4.00 -8.18
CA LEU A 529 -18.20 4.07 -7.12
C LEU A 529 -17.49 2.72 -6.98
N VAL A 530 -16.18 2.71 -7.18
CA VAL A 530 -15.30 1.60 -6.84
C VAL A 530 -14.67 1.92 -5.48
N GLU A 531 -15.18 1.27 -4.44
CA GLU A 531 -14.76 1.51 -3.06
C GLU A 531 -14.02 0.29 -2.51
N ASN A 532 -12.73 0.49 -2.25
CA ASN A 532 -11.77 -0.54 -1.86
C ASN A 532 -11.50 -1.62 -2.94
N ASP A 533 -10.27 -2.11 -2.98
CA ASP A 533 -9.86 -3.24 -3.82
C ASP A 533 -9.01 -4.20 -2.97
N LEU A 534 -9.29 -5.49 -3.05
CA LEU A 534 -8.59 -6.47 -2.23
C LEU A 534 -7.16 -6.67 -2.75
N PRO A 535 -6.14 -6.66 -1.87
CA PRO A 535 -4.81 -7.09 -2.28
C PRO A 535 -4.83 -8.53 -2.83
N ASP A 536 -3.91 -8.83 -3.76
CA ASP A 536 -3.73 -10.17 -4.34
C ASP A 536 -3.70 -11.28 -3.28
N LEU A 537 -3.18 -10.96 -2.08
CA LEU A 537 -3.11 -11.87 -0.93
C LEU A 537 -4.47 -12.36 -0.42
N TYR A 538 -5.52 -11.53 -0.57
CA TYR A 538 -6.91 -11.83 -0.19
C TYR A 538 -7.75 -12.28 -1.39
N GLU A 539 -7.36 -11.91 -2.61
CA GLU A 539 -7.98 -12.42 -3.84
C GLU A 539 -7.57 -13.87 -4.11
N ARG A 540 -6.26 -14.11 -4.09
CA ARG A 540 -5.62 -15.42 -4.25
C ARG A 540 -5.29 -15.96 -2.87
N VAL A 541 -6.27 -16.54 -2.19
CA VAL A 541 -5.91 -17.76 -1.45
C VAL A 541 -5.51 -18.73 -2.55
N PRO A 542 -4.22 -19.12 -2.70
CA PRO A 542 -3.94 -20.14 -3.67
C PRO A 542 -4.78 -21.34 -3.24
N LYS A 543 -5.70 -21.76 -4.10
CA LYS A 543 -6.27 -23.10 -4.01
C LYS A 543 -5.10 -24.04 -4.31
N LEU A 544 -4.26 -24.24 -3.29
CA LEU A 544 -3.17 -25.21 -3.23
C LEU A 544 -3.80 -26.59 -3.29
#